data_AF-A0A9Q4GE16-F1
#
_entry.id   AF-A0A9Q4GE16-F1
#
_cell.length_a   1.000
_cell.length_b   1.000
_cell.length_c   1.000
_cell.angle_alpha   90.00
_cell.angle_beta   90.00
_cell.angle_gamma   90.00
#
_symmetry.space_group_name_H-M   'P 1'
#
loop_
_entity.id
_entity.type
_entity.pdbx_description
1 polymer ?
#
loop_
_entity_poly.entity_id
_entity_poly.type
_entity_poly.pdbx_seq_one_letter_code
_entity_poly.pdbx_strand_id
1 'polypeptide(L)'
;MKLLNSKKPENFDIVVKNIINNPETSKSNKMKELFQAGMEVKDIAELLNVRYNFVYNVTKNLVITQGLEVEKVQKESKKDDIIKLHQAGKTNIQIATELKTNYNYIFKVVKEYKAEQEVAITK
;
A
#
# COMPACT_ATOMS: atom_id res chain seq x y z
N MET A 1 -4.27 0.59 -3.15
CA MET A 1 -4.61 -0.84 -3.27
C MET A 1 -5.38 -0.99 -4.56
N LYS A 2 -5.02 -1.99 -5.36
CA LYS A 2 -5.59 -2.29 -6.67
C LYS A 2 -5.71 -3.80 -6.85
N LEU A 3 -6.73 -4.28 -7.56
CA LEU A 3 -6.89 -5.69 -7.89
C LEU A 3 -5.97 -6.10 -9.03
N LEU A 4 -5.18 -7.17 -8.83
CA LEU A 4 -4.19 -7.65 -9.81
C LEU A 4 -4.84 -8.13 -11.12
N ASN A 5 -6.02 -8.75 -11.04
CA ASN A 5 -6.70 -9.34 -12.20
C ASN A 5 -7.89 -8.50 -12.72
N SER A 6 -7.98 -7.23 -12.31
CA SER A 6 -9.08 -6.37 -12.77
C SER A 6 -8.79 -5.82 -14.18
N LYS A 7 -9.49 -6.35 -15.18
CA LYS A 7 -9.54 -5.72 -16.50
C LYS A 7 -10.60 -4.63 -16.47
N LYS A 8 -10.19 -3.38 -16.69
CA LYS A 8 -11.15 -2.29 -16.90
C LYS A 8 -11.96 -2.62 -18.17
N PRO A 9 -13.30 -2.67 -18.11
CA PRO A 9 -14.12 -2.92 -19.27
C PRO A 9 -13.95 -1.81 -20.32
N GLU A 10 -14.17 -2.14 -21.59
CA GLU A 10 -14.06 -1.22 -22.74
C GLU A 10 -14.98 0.02 -22.60
N ASN A 11 -16.07 -0.11 -21.83
CA ASN A 11 -17.03 0.95 -21.51
C ASN A 11 -16.95 1.40 -20.03
N PHE A 12 -15.75 1.54 -19.48
CA PHE A 12 -15.54 1.82 -18.05
C PHE A 12 -16.34 3.01 -17.53
N ASP A 13 -16.39 4.12 -18.28
CA ASP A 13 -17.12 5.33 -17.84
C ASP A 13 -18.62 5.10 -17.72
N ILE A 14 -19.20 4.28 -18.60
CA ILE A 14 -20.63 3.93 -18.56
C ILE A 14 -20.90 3.04 -17.34
N VAL A 15 -20.03 2.05 -17.09
CA VAL A 15 -20.13 1.16 -15.93
C VAL A 15 -20.07 1.97 -14.63
N VAL A 16 -19.11 2.89 -14.52
CA VAL A 16 -18.96 3.76 -13.35
C VAL A 16 -20.21 4.62 -13.14
N LYS A 17 -20.73 5.25 -14.20
CA LYS A 17 -21.97 6.06 -14.11
C LYS A 17 -23.16 5.23 -13.65
N ASN A 18 -23.32 4.02 -14.16
CA ASN A 18 -24.42 3.13 -13.77
C ASN A 18 -24.34 2.75 -12.29
N ILE A 19 -23.15 2.43 -11.78
CA ILE A 19 -22.94 2.10 -10.35
C ILE A 19 -23.26 3.31 -9.46
N ILE A 20 -22.79 4.51 -9.84
CA ILE A 20 -23.03 5.74 -9.05
C ILE A 20 -24.51 6.09 -9.01
N ASN A 21 -25.18 6.02 -10.16
CA ASN A 21 -26.56 6.47 -10.30
C ASN A 21 -27.60 5.45 -9.81
N ASN A 22 -27.19 4.21 -9.49
CA ASN A 22 -28.10 3.21 -8.95
C ASN A 22 -28.61 3.62 -7.55
N PRO A 23 -29.91 3.96 -7.37
CA PRO A 23 -30.44 4.42 -6.09
C PRO A 23 -30.61 3.28 -5.07
N GLU A 24 -30.75 2.04 -5.53
CA GLU A 24 -30.98 0.86 -4.68
C GLU A 24 -29.70 0.37 -3.98
N THR A 25 -28.54 0.79 -4.47
CA THR A 25 -27.25 0.32 -3.95
C THR A 25 -26.75 1.23 -2.82
N SER A 26 -26.44 0.62 -1.68
CA SER A 26 -25.80 1.32 -0.56
C SER A 26 -24.42 1.86 -0.96
N LYS A 27 -23.95 2.92 -0.28
CA LYS A 27 -22.65 3.54 -0.59
C LYS A 27 -21.48 2.56 -0.47
N SER A 28 -21.52 1.63 0.50
CA SER A 28 -20.50 0.60 0.67
C SER A 28 -20.53 -0.46 -0.43
N ASN A 29 -21.71 -0.80 -0.96
CA ASN A 29 -21.82 -1.72 -2.10
C ASN A 29 -21.30 -1.07 -3.39
N LYS A 30 -21.59 0.22 -3.61
CA LYS A 30 -20.99 0.97 -4.74
C LYS A 30 -19.46 0.94 -4.70
N MET A 31 -18.85 1.09 -3.52
CA MET A 31 -17.38 0.99 -3.38
C MET A 31 -16.85 -0.39 -3.79
N LYS A 32 -17.54 -1.48 -3.42
CA LYS A 32 -17.14 -2.85 -3.78
C LYS A 32 -17.24 -3.06 -5.29
N GLU A 33 -18.34 -2.63 -5.90
CA GLU A 33 -18.58 -2.75 -7.34
C GLU A 33 -17.55 -1.93 -8.13
N LEU A 34 -17.27 -0.69 -7.75
CA LEU A 34 -16.24 0.14 -8.38
C LEU A 34 -14.84 -0.49 -8.26
N PHE A 35 -14.52 -1.05 -7.09
CA PHE A 35 -13.23 -1.71 -6.86
C PHE A 35 -13.09 -2.97 -7.73
N GLN A 36 -14.13 -3.80 -7.80
CA GLN A 36 -14.16 -4.99 -8.66
C GLN A 36 -14.11 -4.65 -10.15
N ALA A 37 -14.68 -3.51 -10.56
CA ALA A 37 -14.55 -2.97 -11.91
C ALA A 37 -13.12 -2.48 -12.27
N GLY A 38 -12.19 -2.50 -11.31
CA GLY A 38 -10.78 -2.15 -11.51
C GLY A 38 -10.43 -0.70 -11.17
N MET A 39 -11.28 -0.01 -10.40
CA MET A 39 -10.96 1.31 -9.87
C MET A 39 -10.08 1.22 -8.62
N GLU A 40 -9.16 2.15 -8.45
CA GLU A 40 -8.29 2.18 -7.28
C GLU A 40 -8.99 2.83 -6.08
N VAL A 41 -8.63 2.40 -4.87
CA VAL A 41 -9.23 2.92 -3.62
C VAL A 41 -9.18 4.45 -3.52
N LYS A 42 -8.11 5.06 -4.03
CA LYS A 42 -7.94 6.52 -4.05
C LYS A 42 -9.00 7.18 -4.94
N ASP A 43 -9.14 6.70 -6.16
CA ASP A 43 -10.09 7.23 -7.15
C ASP A 43 -11.53 7.07 -6.68
N ILE A 44 -11.87 5.92 -6.06
CA ILE A 44 -13.20 5.69 -5.48
C ILE A 44 -13.50 6.71 -4.37
N ALA A 45 -12.51 7.02 -3.53
CA ALA A 45 -12.66 7.97 -2.43
C ALA A 45 -12.93 9.38 -2.93
N GLU A 46 -12.21 9.81 -3.98
CA GLU A 46 -12.41 11.09 -4.65
C GLU A 46 -13.77 11.15 -5.34
N LEU A 47 -14.11 10.12 -6.11
CA LEU A 47 -15.35 10.02 -6.89
C LEU A 47 -16.61 10.04 -6.02
N LEU A 48 -16.60 9.34 -4.88
CA LEU A 48 -17.73 9.29 -3.96
C LEU A 48 -17.67 10.38 -2.86
N ASN A 49 -16.64 11.22 -2.89
CA ASN A 49 -16.34 12.24 -1.88
C ASN A 49 -16.39 11.69 -0.44
N VAL A 50 -15.59 10.66 -0.18
CA VAL A 50 -15.49 9.99 1.13
C VAL A 50 -14.04 9.87 1.57
N ARG A 51 -13.82 9.66 2.87
CA ARG A 51 -12.47 9.46 3.41
C ARG A 51 -11.85 8.17 2.87
N TYR A 52 -10.60 8.25 2.43
CA TYR A 52 -9.81 7.11 1.94
C TYR A 52 -9.90 5.88 2.85
N ASN A 53 -9.74 6.07 4.17
CA ASN A 53 -9.78 4.98 5.15
C ASN A 53 -11.11 4.20 5.13
N PHE A 54 -12.22 4.87 4.83
CA PHE A 54 -13.51 4.20 4.75
C PHE A 54 -13.57 3.25 3.56
N VAL A 55 -13.18 3.73 2.37
CA VAL A 55 -13.10 2.90 1.17
C VAL A 55 -12.12 1.75 1.37
N TYR A 56 -10.92 2.05 1.89
CA TYR A 56 -9.89 1.06 2.15
C TYR A 56 -10.39 -0.08 3.04
N ASN A 57 -11.11 0.23 4.12
CA ASN A 57 -11.65 -0.80 5.02
C ASN A 57 -12.71 -1.67 4.33
N VAL A 58 -13.59 -1.06 3.54
CA VAL A 58 -14.62 -1.79 2.79
C VAL A 58 -13.98 -2.71 1.75
N THR A 59 -13.03 -2.22 0.96
CA THR A 59 -12.36 -3.01 -0.08
C THR A 59 -11.42 -4.05 0.52
N LYS A 60 -10.72 -3.75 1.61
CA LYS A 60 -9.88 -4.72 2.33
C LYS A 60 -10.71 -5.89 2.84
N ASN A 61 -11.88 -5.62 3.44
CA ASN A 61 -12.77 -6.68 3.90
C ASN A 61 -13.29 -7.51 2.72
N LEU A 62 -13.67 -6.89 1.61
CA LEU A 62 -14.07 -7.60 0.39
C LEU A 62 -12.98 -8.56 -0.09
N VAL A 63 -11.74 -8.08 -0.15
CA VAL A 63 -10.57 -8.85 -0.57
C VAL A 63 -10.34 -10.07 0.33
N ILE A 64 -10.46 -9.90 1.65
CA ILE A 64 -10.31 -11.00 2.61
C ILE A 64 -11.45 -12.01 2.46
N THR A 65 -12.70 -11.54 2.37
CA THR A 65 -13.87 -12.41 2.31
C THR A 65 -13.95 -13.20 1.00
N GLN A 66 -13.51 -12.62 -0.11
CA GLN A 66 -13.56 -13.24 -1.43
C GLN A 66 -12.24 -13.88 -1.86
N GLY A 67 -11.19 -13.81 -1.04
CA GLY A 67 -9.87 -14.35 -1.38
C GLY A 67 -9.23 -13.68 -2.60
N LEU A 68 -9.50 -12.40 -2.83
CA LEU A 68 -9.01 -11.69 -4.01
C LEU A 68 -7.52 -11.36 -3.87
N GLU A 69 -6.80 -11.38 -4.99
CA GLU A 69 -5.41 -10.95 -5.02
C GLU A 69 -5.30 -9.45 -5.33
N VAL A 70 -4.60 -8.73 -4.45
CA VAL A 70 -4.34 -7.29 -4.58
C VAL A 70 -2.87 -7.02 -4.72
N GLU A 71 -2.55 -5.97 -5.47
CA GLU A 71 -1.20 -5.46 -5.60
C GLU A 71 -0.76 -4.90 -4.24
N LYS A 72 0.18 -5.60 -3.62
CA LYS A 72 0.87 -5.11 -2.42
C LYS A 72 2.02 -4.23 -2.88
N VAL A 73 1.78 -2.92 -2.89
CA VAL A 73 2.87 -1.96 -2.99
C VAL A 73 3.68 -2.06 -1.70
N GLN A 74 4.81 -2.79 -1.74
CA GLN A 74 5.83 -2.66 -0.71
C GLN A 74 6.42 -1.26 -0.88
N LYS A 75 5.95 -0.33 -0.04
CA LYS A 75 6.65 0.94 0.09
C LYS A 75 7.95 0.66 0.81
N GLU A 76 9.07 0.97 0.17
CA GLU A 76 10.37 0.99 0.82
C GLU A 76 10.25 1.89 2.05
N SER A 77 10.56 1.31 3.20
CA SER A 77 10.54 2.02 4.46
C SER A 77 11.85 2.76 4.64
N LYS A 78 11.86 3.79 5.49
CA LYS A 78 13.11 4.44 5.90
C LYS A 78 14.11 3.44 6.52
N LYS A 79 13.63 2.34 7.12
CA LYS A 79 14.50 1.27 7.63
C LYS A 79 15.25 0.61 6.47
N ASP A 80 14.54 0.34 5.37
CA ASP A 80 15.12 -0.28 4.18
C ASP A 80 16.16 0.63 3.52
N ASP A 81 15.89 1.94 3.45
CA ASP A 81 16.86 2.92 2.95
C ASP A 81 18.14 2.96 3.80
N ILE A 82 18.00 2.92 5.14
CA ILE A 82 19.15 2.88 6.06
C ILE A 82 19.98 1.61 5.82
N ILE A 83 19.32 0.45 5.67
CA ILE A 83 20.00 -0.82 5.44
C ILE A 83 20.74 -0.79 4.10
N LYS A 84 20.10 -0.31 3.03
CA LYS A 84 20.74 -0.17 1.71
C LYS A 84 21.99 0.70 1.77
N LEU A 85 21.92 1.87 2.42
CA LEU A 85 23.06 2.76 2.55
C LEU A 85 24.17 2.17 3.44
N HIS A 86 23.80 1.40 4.47
CA HIS A 86 24.77 0.68 5.30
C HIS A 86 25.48 -0.42 4.53
N GLN A 87 24.75 -1.21 3.74
CA GLN A 87 25.30 -2.25 2.85
C GLN A 87 26.19 -1.64 1.76
N ALA A 88 25.88 -0.43 1.30
CA ALA A 88 26.74 0.34 0.39
C ALA A 88 28.01 0.91 1.07
N GLY A 89 28.25 0.60 2.35
CA GLY A 89 29.46 0.98 3.08
C GLY A 89 29.44 2.39 3.68
N LYS A 90 28.30 3.10 3.66
CA LYS A 90 28.21 4.43 4.28
C LYS A 90 28.25 4.32 5.80
N THR A 91 28.91 5.31 6.42
CA THR A 91 28.94 5.44 7.88
C THR A 91 27.60 5.98 8.39
N ASN A 92 27.27 5.68 9.65
CA ASN A 92 26.02 6.15 10.27
C ASN A 92 25.87 7.68 10.23
N ILE A 93 26.98 8.43 10.29
CA ILE A 93 26.99 9.89 10.19
C ILE A 93 26.56 10.33 8.78
N GLN A 94 27.13 9.73 7.74
CA GLN A 94 26.76 10.03 6.35
C GLN A 94 25.29 9.69 6.07
N ILE A 95 24.81 8.55 6.56
CA ILE A 95 23.41 8.14 6.44
C ILE A 95 22.49 9.14 7.15
N ALA A 96 22.89 9.63 8.33
CA ALA A 96 22.11 10.63 9.08
C ALA A 96 21.97 11.95 8.33
N THR A 97 23.06 12.41 7.70
CA THR A 97 23.05 13.62 6.88
C THR A 97 22.20 13.45 5.62
N GLU A 98 22.32 12.31 4.93
CA GLU A 98 21.65 12.05 3.66
C GLU A 98 20.14 11.84 3.82
N LEU A 99 19.74 11.01 4.79
CA LEU A 99 18.32 10.75 5.08
C LEU A 99 17.70 11.80 6.01
N LYS A 100 18.48 12.82 6.44
CA LYS A 100 18.09 13.84 7.43
C LYS A 100 17.38 13.23 8.64
N THR A 101 17.94 12.13 9.13
CA THR A 101 17.32 11.28 10.15
C THR A 101 18.24 11.20 11.37
N ASN A 102 17.64 11.09 12.56
CA ASN A 102 18.39 11.08 13.82
C ASN A 102 19.37 9.89 13.88
N TYR A 103 20.62 10.17 14.27
CA TYR A 103 21.70 9.20 14.39
C TYR A 103 21.34 7.98 15.28
N ASN A 104 20.65 8.19 16.39
CA ASN A 104 20.28 7.12 17.32
C ASN A 104 19.32 6.11 16.68
N TYR A 105 18.41 6.58 15.83
CA TYR A 105 17.52 5.70 15.07
C TYR A 105 18.32 4.86 14.07
N ILE A 106 19.25 5.47 13.34
CA ILE A 106 20.13 4.77 12.39
C ILE A 106 20.98 3.73 13.10
N PHE A 107 21.61 4.10 14.22
CA PHE A 107 22.42 3.19 15.03
C PHE A 107 21.60 1.97 15.48
N LYS A 108 20.38 2.20 15.97
CA LYS A 108 19.47 1.12 16.37
C LYS A 108 19.16 0.19 15.20
N VAL A 109 18.76 0.73 14.04
CA VAL A 109 18.43 -0.05 12.84
C VAL A 109 19.62 -0.87 12.35
N VAL A 110 20.80 -0.27 12.26
CA VAL A 110 22.03 -0.96 11.82
C VAL A 110 22.42 -2.05 12.81
N LYS A 111 22.28 -1.81 14.12
CA LYS A 111 22.56 -2.81 15.16
C LYS A 111 21.61 -4.02 15.05
N GLU A 112 20.32 -3.77 14.91
CA GLU A 112 19.31 -4.83 14.71
C GLU A 112 19.61 -5.64 13.44
N TYR A 113 19.90 -4.97 12.33
CA TYR A 113 20.27 -5.62 11.07
C TYR A 113 21.50 -6.52 11.22
N LYS A 114 22.57 -6.05 11.89
CA LYS A 114 23.77 -6.88 12.13
C LYS A 114 23.47 -8.11 12.98
N ALA A 115 22.69 -7.96 14.04
CA ALA A 115 22.27 -9.08 14.89
C ALA A 115 21.44 -10.11 14.11
N GLU A 116 20.52 -9.66 13.24
CA GLU A 116 19.75 -10.54 12.35
C GLU A 116 20.66 -11.32 11.39
N GLN A 117 21.71 -10.69 10.85
CA GLN A 117 22.69 -11.37 9.98
C GLN A 117 23.53 -12.41 10.73
N GLU A 118 24.01 -12.10 11.94
CA GLU A 118 24.77 -13.06 12.76
C GLU A 118 23.95 -14.31 13.11
N VAL A 119 22.67 -14.14 13.44
CA VAL A 119 21.75 -15.26 13.71
C VAL A 119 21.48 -16.10 12.45
N ALA A 120 21.38 -15.46 11.28
CA ALA A 120 21.18 -16.15 10.01
C ALA A 120 22.39 -16.98 9.56
N ILE A 121 23.61 -16.58 9.92
CA ILE A 121 24.85 -17.30 9.61
C ILE A 121 25.07 -18.51 10.52
N THR A 122 24.47 -18.50 11.72
CA THR A 122 24.65 -19.56 12.74
C THR A 122 23.63 -20.70 12.61
N LYS A 123 22.65 -20.59 11.71
CA LYS A 123 21.63 -21.62 11.43
C LYS A 123 21.91 -22.34 10.12
#